data_AF-A0A4Y7LE98-F1
#
_entry.id   AF-A0A4Y7LE98-F1
#
_cell.length_a   1.000
_cell.length_b   1.000
_cell.length_c   1.000
_cell.angle_alpha   90.00
_cell.angle_beta   90.00
_cell.angle_gamma   90.00
#
_symmetry.space_group_name_H-M   'P 1'
#
loop_
_entity.id
_entity.type
_entity.pdbx_description
1 polymer ?
#
loop_
_entity_poly.entity_id
_entity_poly.type
_entity_poly.pdbx_seq_one_letter_code
_entity_poly.pdbx_strand_id
1 'polypeptide(L)'
;MKQQPITSLTNPIPDDTASCIDKFRNDFKNSMSDDLHTPVVLAALYDPLKYMNDLLHTRKFFKGKKRQKRIESLSALEKEIRSVLAVLGLMPASYSEVLQQLREKALKRAALTEDDVQQKINARNSARENKEYENSDAIRKELAALGIALMDSPDGTVWRPTVPLALQE
;
A
#
# COMPACT_ATOMS: atom_id res chain seq x y z
N MET A 1 -27.43 -6.30 39.59
CA MET A 1 -26.75 -6.50 38.29
C MET A 1 -25.31 -6.06 38.46
N LYS A 2 -24.37 -7.01 38.53
CA LYS A 2 -22.95 -6.72 38.75
C LYS A 2 -22.36 -6.20 37.43
N GLN A 3 -21.93 -4.94 37.42
CA GLN A 3 -21.15 -4.38 36.31
C GLN A 3 -19.80 -5.10 36.28
N GLN A 4 -19.53 -5.84 35.21
CA GLN A 4 -18.19 -6.35 34.92
C GLN A 4 -17.35 -5.18 34.39
N PRO A 5 -16.13 -4.95 34.92
CA PRO A 5 -15.24 -3.97 34.35
C PRO A 5 -14.79 -4.46 32.97
N ILE A 6 -14.89 -3.58 31.98
CA ILE A 6 -14.35 -3.80 30.64
C ILE A 6 -12.83 -3.84 30.81
N THR A 7 -12.27 -5.04 30.92
CA THR A 7 -10.82 -5.25 30.96
C THR A 7 -10.27 -4.78 29.63
N SER A 8 -9.75 -3.55 29.61
CA SER A 8 -8.92 -3.05 28.52
C SER A 8 -7.72 -3.98 28.38
N LEU A 9 -7.80 -4.88 27.40
CA LEU A 9 -6.71 -5.74 26.96
C LEU A 9 -5.65 -4.87 26.27
N THR A 10 -4.94 -4.05 27.04
CA THR A 10 -3.70 -3.42 26.60
C THR A 10 -2.59 -4.46 26.75
N ASN A 11 -2.56 -5.42 25.84
CA ASN A 11 -1.30 -6.13 25.59
C ASN A 11 -0.30 -5.07 25.10
N PRO A 12 0.87 -4.94 25.74
CA PRO A 12 1.81 -3.90 25.37
C PRO A 12 2.30 -4.16 23.94
N ILE A 13 2.01 -3.21 23.05
CA ILE A 13 2.63 -3.12 21.74
C ILE A 13 4.15 -3.04 21.91
N PRO A 14 4.94 -3.61 20.99
CA PRO A 14 6.40 -3.48 21.01
C PRO A 14 6.83 -2.01 21.05
N ASP A 15 7.90 -1.71 21.80
CA ASP A 15 8.42 -0.35 21.97
C ASP A 15 8.76 0.32 20.63
N ASP A 16 9.29 -0.43 19.67
CA ASP A 16 9.57 0.05 18.32
C ASP A 16 8.30 0.56 17.60
N THR A 17 7.19 -0.15 17.79
CA THR A 17 5.90 0.24 17.22
C THR A 17 5.34 1.49 17.91
N ALA A 18 5.43 1.54 19.23
CA ALA A 18 4.99 2.70 20.01
C ALA A 18 5.78 3.96 19.62
N SER A 19 7.11 3.85 19.52
CA SER A 19 7.99 4.94 19.09
C SER A 19 7.66 5.44 17.68
N CYS A 20 7.40 4.53 16.73
CA CYS A 20 6.99 4.89 15.37
C CYS A 20 5.66 5.66 15.37
N ILE A 21 4.68 5.21 16.16
CA ILE A 21 3.38 5.88 16.33
C ILE A 21 3.55 7.27 16.95
N ASP A 22 4.32 7.39 18.02
CA ASP A 22 4.50 8.66 18.73
C ASP A 22 5.22 9.69 17.87
N LYS A 23 6.24 9.27 17.10
CA LYS A 23 6.88 10.13 16.10
C LYS A 23 5.86 10.64 15.08
N PHE A 24 5.12 9.73 14.44
CA PHE A 24 4.12 10.09 13.43
C PHE A 24 3.04 11.03 13.99
N ARG A 25 2.58 10.78 15.22
CA ARG A 25 1.58 11.61 15.91
C ARG A 25 2.12 13.01 16.22
N ASN A 26 3.38 13.13 16.63
CA ASN A 26 4.01 14.42 16.88
C ASN A 26 4.20 15.21 15.58
N ASP A 27 4.68 14.56 14.52
CA ASP A 27 4.82 15.17 13.19
C ASP A 27 3.47 15.68 12.68
N PHE A 28 2.41 14.89 12.83
CA PHE A 28 1.04 15.31 12.51
C PHE A 28 0.58 16.52 13.32
N LYS A 29 0.70 16.47 14.65
CA LYS A 29 0.24 17.55 15.53
C LYS A 29 0.97 18.86 15.27
N ASN A 30 2.30 18.80 15.15
CA ASN A 30 3.11 19.98 14.91
C ASN A 30 2.77 20.59 13.54
N SER A 31 2.71 19.77 12.49
CA SER A 31 2.42 20.24 11.13
C SER A 31 0.99 20.76 10.99
N MET A 32 0.01 20.16 11.65
CA MET A 32 -1.38 20.64 11.59
C MET A 32 -1.61 21.88 12.45
N SER A 33 -0.81 22.07 13.51
CA SER A 33 -0.87 23.30 14.33
C SER A 33 -0.15 24.46 13.66
N ASP A 34 0.79 24.17 12.76
CA ASP A 34 1.52 25.13 11.93
C ASP A 34 0.87 25.27 10.55
N ASP A 35 -0.08 26.19 10.43
CA ASP A 35 -0.76 26.55 9.17
C ASP A 35 -1.36 25.37 8.37
N LEU A 36 -1.83 24.33 9.08
CA LEU A 36 -2.40 23.12 8.46
C LEU A 36 -1.50 22.55 7.35
N HIS A 37 -0.19 22.43 7.61
CA HIS A 37 0.81 22.03 6.62
C HIS A 37 0.71 20.54 6.23
N THR A 38 -0.33 20.22 5.44
CA THR A 38 -0.67 18.87 5.00
C THR A 38 0.40 18.16 4.16
N PRO A 39 1.27 18.82 3.36
CA PRO A 39 2.33 18.11 2.65
C PRO A 39 3.29 17.34 3.57
N VAL A 40 3.66 17.92 4.71
CA VAL A 40 4.52 17.24 5.69
C VAL A 40 3.78 16.08 6.36
N VAL A 41 2.49 16.23 6.64
CA VAL A 41 1.66 15.14 7.16
C VAL A 41 1.63 13.96 6.19
N LEU A 42 1.43 14.23 4.89
CA LEU A 42 1.40 13.19 3.86
C LEU A 42 2.76 12.51 3.71
N ALA A 43 3.86 13.27 3.80
CA ALA A 43 5.21 12.69 3.81
C ALA A 43 5.45 11.81 5.05
N ALA A 44 4.97 12.24 6.21
CA ALA A 44 5.12 11.50 7.48
C ALA A 44 4.39 10.15 7.49
N LEU A 45 3.40 9.92 6.60
CA LEU A 45 2.75 8.62 6.42
C LEU A 45 3.73 7.54 5.90
N TYR A 46 4.82 7.93 5.24
CA TYR A 46 5.75 6.97 4.65
C TYR A 46 6.39 6.03 5.68
N ASP A 47 6.90 6.56 6.79
CA ASP A 47 7.57 5.79 7.84
C ASP A 47 6.68 4.68 8.43
N PRO A 48 5.45 4.97 8.92
CA PRO A 48 4.58 3.92 9.46
C PRO A 48 4.13 2.93 8.38
N LEU A 49 3.86 3.38 7.14
CA LEU A 49 3.51 2.47 6.04
C LEU A 49 4.66 1.53 5.67
N LYS A 50 5.90 2.05 5.63
CA LYS A 50 7.10 1.25 5.41
C LYS A 50 7.27 0.21 6.51
N TYR A 51 7.13 0.62 7.76
CA TYR A 51 7.21 -0.29 8.90
C TYR A 51 6.14 -1.38 8.87
N MET A 52 4.90 -1.04 8.48
CA MET A 52 3.84 -2.04 8.25
C MET A 52 4.23 -3.05 7.16
N ASN A 53 4.80 -2.60 6.04
CA ASN A 53 5.27 -3.50 4.98
C ASN A 53 6.37 -4.45 5.47
N ASP A 54 7.35 -3.95 6.23
CA ASP A 54 8.42 -4.77 6.81
C ASP A 54 7.85 -5.84 7.76
N LEU A 55 6.85 -5.47 8.58
CA LEU A 55 6.13 -6.40 9.44
C LEU A 55 5.40 -7.47 8.63
N LEU A 56 4.79 -7.13 7.49
CA LEU A 56 4.08 -8.09 6.63
C LEU A 56 5.03 -9.07 5.94
N HIS A 57 6.16 -8.60 5.42
CA HIS A 57 7.05 -9.41 4.58
C HIS A 57 8.08 -10.23 5.35
N THR A 58 8.32 -9.95 6.64
CA THR A 58 9.33 -10.70 7.39
C THR A 58 8.86 -12.13 7.73
N ARG A 59 9.35 -13.12 6.96
CA ARG A 59 9.13 -14.57 7.12
C ARG A 59 9.59 -15.13 8.48
N LYS A 60 10.47 -14.42 9.19
CA LYS A 60 11.11 -14.90 10.43
C LYS A 60 10.18 -14.97 11.65
N PHE A 61 8.96 -14.39 11.60
CA PHE A 61 8.11 -14.21 12.78
C PHE A 61 6.77 -14.97 12.75
N PHE A 62 6.65 -16.06 11.98
CA PHE A 62 5.38 -16.78 11.76
C PHE A 62 5.02 -17.87 12.80
N LYS A 63 5.71 -17.96 13.95
CA LYS A 63 5.36 -18.91 15.03
C LYS A 63 5.17 -18.24 16.39
N GLY A 64 4.10 -18.65 17.10
CA GLY A 64 3.86 -18.37 18.53
C GLY A 64 3.50 -16.91 18.88
N LYS A 65 3.82 -16.50 20.12
CA LYS A 65 3.54 -15.17 20.70
C LYS A 65 4.06 -13.98 19.86
N LYS A 66 5.06 -14.21 18.99
CA LYS A 66 5.59 -13.17 18.07
C LYS A 66 4.62 -12.81 16.94
N ARG A 67 3.74 -13.73 16.53
CA ARG A 67 2.67 -13.44 15.57
C ARG A 67 1.60 -12.52 16.19
N GLN A 68 1.23 -12.77 17.45
CA GLN A 68 0.23 -11.98 18.16
C GLN A 68 0.68 -10.51 18.30
N LYS A 69 1.91 -10.29 18.78
CA LYS A 69 2.48 -8.94 18.89
C LYS A 69 2.54 -8.21 17.54
N ARG A 70 2.78 -8.92 16.44
CA ARG A 70 2.77 -8.33 15.09
C ARG A 70 1.38 -7.87 14.68
N ILE A 71 0.36 -8.68 14.93
CA ILE A 71 -1.04 -8.32 14.63
C ILE A 71 -1.44 -7.09 15.47
N GLU A 72 -1.06 -7.07 16.74
CA GLU A 72 -1.26 -5.92 17.63
C GLU A 72 -0.54 -4.67 17.11
N SER A 73 0.72 -4.78 16.68
CA SER A 73 1.46 -3.67 16.06
C SER A 73 0.77 -3.14 14.80
N LEU A 74 0.37 -4.04 13.89
CA LEU A 74 -0.29 -3.67 12.64
C LEU A 74 -1.63 -2.99 12.90
N SER A 75 -2.42 -3.48 13.85
CA SER A 75 -3.69 -2.88 14.23
C SER A 75 -3.51 -1.49 14.85
N ALA A 76 -2.48 -1.32 15.69
CA ALA A 76 -2.17 -0.02 16.29
C ALA A 76 -1.75 1.02 15.23
N LEU A 77 -0.85 0.63 14.31
CA LEU A 77 -0.43 1.49 13.20
C LEU A 77 -1.60 1.84 12.27
N GLU A 78 -2.40 0.84 11.90
CA GLU A 78 -3.60 1.04 11.08
C GLU A 78 -4.55 2.06 11.73
N LYS A 79 -4.80 1.93 13.03
CA LYS A 79 -5.69 2.84 13.76
C LYS A 79 -5.19 4.29 13.71
N GLU A 80 -3.90 4.51 13.91
CA GLU A 80 -3.31 5.85 13.90
C GLU A 80 -3.33 6.47 12.50
N ILE A 81 -2.98 5.69 11.46
CA ILE A 81 -3.08 6.14 10.07
C ILE A 81 -4.52 6.51 9.72
N ARG A 82 -5.50 5.67 10.08
CA ARG A 82 -6.92 5.95 9.86
C ARG A 82 -7.38 7.22 10.56
N SER A 83 -6.90 7.46 11.79
CA SER A 83 -7.23 8.69 12.53
C SER A 83 -6.77 9.93 11.77
N VAL A 84 -5.53 9.93 11.28
CA VAL A 84 -4.99 11.05 10.48
C VAL A 84 -5.74 11.21 9.15
N LEU A 85 -5.98 10.12 8.42
CA LEU A 85 -6.74 10.17 7.17
C LEU A 85 -8.18 10.66 7.37
N ALA A 86 -8.81 10.33 8.52
CA ALA A 86 -10.15 10.82 8.85
C ALA A 86 -10.17 12.34 9.05
N VAL A 87 -9.16 12.90 9.74
CA VAL A 87 -9.03 14.36 9.91
C VAL A 87 -8.79 15.05 8.57
N LEU A 88 -7.98 14.45 7.69
CA LEU A 88 -7.72 14.98 6.36
C LEU A 88 -8.89 14.79 5.37
N GLY A 89 -9.94 14.04 5.74
CA GLY A 89 -11.04 13.73 4.83
C GLY A 89 -10.65 12.76 3.70
N LEU A 90 -9.60 11.96 3.88
CA LEU A 90 -9.04 11.04 2.89
C LEU A 90 -9.42 9.57 3.13
N MET A 91 -10.41 9.32 3.99
CA MET A 91 -10.89 7.96 4.29
C MET A 91 -11.70 7.40 3.12
N PRO A 92 -11.27 6.28 2.51
CA PRO A 92 -12.02 5.66 1.43
C PRO A 92 -13.23 4.88 1.95
N ALA A 93 -14.30 4.81 1.15
CA ALA A 93 -15.47 3.98 1.45
C ALA A 93 -15.14 2.48 1.43
N SER A 94 -14.34 2.05 0.45
CA SER A 94 -13.77 0.71 0.39
C SER A 94 -12.42 0.71 -0.33
N TYR A 95 -11.51 -0.16 0.10
CA TYR A 95 -10.22 -0.37 -0.58
C TYR A 95 -10.39 -0.92 -2.00
N SER A 96 -11.39 -1.80 -2.23
CA SER A 96 -11.65 -2.36 -3.55
C SER A 96 -12.10 -1.28 -4.54
N GLU A 97 -12.94 -0.36 -4.08
CA GLU A 97 -13.43 0.77 -4.89
C GLU A 97 -12.30 1.72 -5.25
N VAL A 98 -11.43 2.08 -4.29
CA VAL A 98 -10.25 2.92 -4.57
C VAL A 98 -9.36 2.25 -5.61
N LEU A 99 -9.08 0.95 -5.45
CA LEU A 99 -8.24 0.22 -6.39
C LEU A 99 -8.87 0.21 -7.79
N GLN A 100 -10.19 -0.01 -7.88
CA GLN A 100 -10.92 0.05 -9.14
C GLN A 100 -10.85 1.45 -9.78
N GLN A 101 -11.09 2.52 -9.01
CA GLN A 101 -10.96 3.89 -9.52
C GLN A 101 -9.55 4.20 -10.00
N LEU A 102 -8.51 3.72 -9.30
CA LEU A 102 -7.13 3.88 -9.73
C LEU A 102 -6.83 3.11 -11.02
N ARG A 103 -7.38 1.90 -11.17
CA ARG A 103 -7.30 1.12 -12.41
C ARG A 103 -7.97 1.84 -13.56
N GLU A 104 -9.20 2.32 -13.38
CA GLU A 104 -9.93 3.09 -14.39
C GLU A 104 -9.18 4.37 -14.79
N LYS A 105 -8.61 5.09 -13.83
CA LYS A 105 -7.77 6.27 -14.11
C LYS A 105 -6.51 5.90 -14.89
N ALA A 106 -5.87 4.78 -14.58
CA ALA A 106 -4.71 4.30 -15.33
C ALA A 106 -5.08 3.90 -16.76
N LEU A 107 -6.17 3.15 -16.94
CA LEU A 107 -6.69 2.76 -18.26
C LEU A 107 -7.04 3.99 -19.12
N LYS A 108 -7.73 4.98 -18.53
CA LYS A 108 -8.05 6.25 -19.21
C LYS A 108 -6.80 7.02 -19.63
N ARG A 109 -5.77 7.10 -18.78
CA ARG A 109 -4.50 7.75 -19.12
C ARG A 109 -3.74 7.00 -20.22
N ALA A 110 -3.77 5.67 -20.16
CA ALA A 110 -3.12 4.81 -21.13
C ALA A 110 -3.86 4.75 -22.47
N ALA A 111 -5.11 5.24 -22.53
CA ALA A 111 -6.03 5.02 -23.65
C ALA A 111 -6.18 3.52 -24.00
N LEU A 112 -6.19 2.66 -22.97
CA LEU A 112 -6.32 1.21 -23.11
C LEU A 112 -7.58 0.72 -22.40
N THR A 113 -8.17 -0.35 -22.92
CA THR A 113 -9.17 -1.15 -22.22
C THR A 113 -8.50 -2.22 -21.36
N GLU A 114 -9.26 -2.84 -20.46
CA GLU A 114 -8.76 -3.98 -19.69
C GLU A 114 -8.41 -5.18 -20.59
N ASP A 115 -9.15 -5.36 -21.69
CA ASP A 115 -8.86 -6.38 -22.69
C ASP A 115 -7.51 -6.12 -23.40
N ASP A 116 -7.22 -4.87 -23.79
CA ASP A 116 -5.94 -4.53 -24.41
C ASP A 116 -4.75 -4.83 -23.49
N VAL A 117 -4.91 -4.54 -22.19
CA VAL A 117 -3.89 -4.88 -21.18
C VAL A 117 -3.73 -6.39 -21.08
N GLN A 118 -4.83 -7.14 -21.07
CA GLN A 118 -4.81 -8.60 -21.04
C GLN A 118 -4.16 -9.21 -22.29
N GLN A 119 -4.42 -8.66 -23.48
CA GLN A 119 -3.78 -9.06 -24.72
C GLN A 119 -2.26 -8.84 -24.67
N LYS A 120 -1.80 -7.69 -24.16
CA LYS A 120 -0.38 -7.41 -23.96
C LYS A 120 0.26 -8.36 -22.94
N ILE A 121 -0.44 -8.70 -21.86
CA ILE A 121 0.02 -9.71 -20.89
C ILE A 121 0.18 -11.08 -21.56
N ASN A 122 -0.79 -11.49 -22.39
CA ASN A 122 -0.74 -12.76 -23.10
C ASN A 122 0.43 -12.79 -24.11
N ALA A 123 0.59 -11.72 -24.90
CA ALA A 123 1.72 -11.58 -25.83
C ALA A 123 3.08 -11.67 -25.12
N ARG A 124 3.20 -11.05 -23.93
CA ARG A 124 4.39 -11.17 -23.10
C ARG A 124 4.62 -12.61 -22.63
N ASN A 125 3.58 -13.30 -22.18
CA ASN A 125 3.71 -14.68 -21.71
C ASN A 125 4.17 -15.60 -22.85
N SER A 126 3.59 -15.45 -24.04
CA SER A 126 4.04 -16.17 -25.24
C SER A 126 5.49 -15.84 -25.63
N ALA A 127 5.90 -14.56 -25.55
CA ALA A 127 7.29 -14.18 -25.79
C ALA A 127 8.25 -14.84 -24.79
N ARG A 128 7.86 -14.96 -23.51
CA ARG A 128 8.67 -15.67 -22.50
C ARG A 128 8.76 -17.17 -22.77
N GLU A 129 7.67 -17.80 -23.20
CA GLU A 129 7.64 -19.23 -23.58
C GLU A 129 8.55 -19.49 -24.79
N ASN A 130 8.54 -18.59 -25.78
CA ASN A 130 9.39 -18.64 -26.95
C ASN A 130 10.85 -18.18 -26.69
N LYS A 131 11.20 -17.83 -25.44
CA LYS A 131 12.51 -17.30 -25.02
C LYS A 131 12.91 -15.98 -25.69
N GLU A 132 11.93 -15.21 -26.16
CA GLU A 132 12.08 -13.87 -26.71
C GLU A 132 12.08 -12.83 -25.58
N TYR A 133 13.14 -12.82 -24.77
CA TYR A 133 13.22 -11.97 -23.58
C TYR A 133 13.19 -10.47 -23.91
N GLU A 134 13.75 -10.06 -25.04
CA GLU A 134 13.74 -8.66 -25.50
C GLU A 134 12.31 -8.18 -25.78
N ASN A 135 11.50 -8.98 -26.48
CA ASN A 135 10.10 -8.68 -26.77
C ASN A 135 9.27 -8.60 -25.48
N SER A 136 9.49 -9.53 -24.55
CA SER A 136 8.85 -9.51 -23.23
C SER A 136 9.20 -8.24 -22.44
N ASP A 137 10.45 -7.78 -22.49
CA ASP A 137 10.88 -6.57 -21.78
C ASP A 137 10.36 -5.30 -22.46
N ALA A 138 10.27 -5.27 -23.79
CA ALA A 138 9.67 -4.17 -24.54
C ALA A 138 8.21 -3.96 -24.15
N ILE A 139 7.40 -5.03 -24.10
CA ILE A 139 5.99 -4.95 -23.66
C ILE A 139 5.88 -4.44 -22.22
N ARG A 140 6.78 -4.91 -21.33
CA ARG A 140 6.79 -4.45 -19.93
C ARG A 140 7.09 -2.95 -19.84
N LYS A 141 8.05 -2.46 -20.61
CA LYS A 141 8.43 -1.03 -20.65
C LYS A 141 7.32 -0.17 -21.23
N GLU A 142 6.67 -0.63 -22.30
CA GLU A 142 5.54 0.06 -22.92
C GLU A 142 4.40 0.25 -21.91
N LEU A 143 3.98 -0.82 -21.24
CA LEU A 143 2.94 -0.75 -20.20
C LEU A 143 3.36 0.14 -19.02
N ALA A 144 4.62 0.03 -18.57
CA ALA A 144 5.14 0.86 -17.49
C ALA A 144 5.15 2.35 -17.85
N ALA A 145 5.47 2.68 -19.10
CA ALA A 145 5.44 4.05 -19.61
C ALA A 145 4.02 4.63 -19.56
N LEU A 146 3.01 3.81 -19.83
CA LEU A 146 1.60 4.19 -19.73
C LEU A 146 1.05 4.19 -18.29
N GLY A 147 1.87 3.87 -17.29
CA GLY A 147 1.44 3.81 -15.89
C GLY A 147 0.77 2.49 -15.49
N ILE A 148 1.11 1.39 -16.16
CA ILE A 148 0.62 0.05 -15.87
C ILE A 148 1.82 -0.85 -15.53
N ALA A 149 1.92 -1.27 -14.26
CA ALA A 149 2.99 -2.15 -13.81
C ALA A 149 2.51 -3.60 -13.76
N LEU A 150 3.27 -4.50 -14.41
CA LEU A 150 3.04 -5.94 -14.33
C LEU A 150 3.73 -6.54 -13.11
N MET A 151 3.05 -7.46 -12.43
CA MET A 151 3.56 -8.25 -11.33
C MET A 151 3.37 -9.74 -11.63
N ASP A 152 4.47 -10.47 -11.67
CA ASP A 152 4.44 -11.92 -11.78
C ASP A 152 4.18 -12.52 -10.40
N SER A 153 3.13 -13.33 -10.29
CA SER A 153 2.82 -14.14 -9.12
C SER A 153 2.77 -15.62 -9.52
N PRO A 154 2.88 -16.57 -8.56
CA PRO A 154 2.72 -17.99 -8.85
C PRO A 154 1.38 -18.33 -9.52
N ASP A 155 0.34 -17.54 -9.24
CA ASP A 155 -1.02 -17.71 -9.76
C ASP A 155 -1.23 -17.02 -11.14
N GLY A 156 -0.20 -16.34 -11.67
CA GLY A 156 -0.27 -15.65 -12.96
C GLY A 156 0.30 -14.23 -12.94
N THR A 157 0.26 -13.57 -14.10
CA THR A 157 0.65 -12.15 -14.22
C THR A 157 -0.55 -11.28 -13.90
N VAL A 158 -0.44 -10.46 -12.87
CA VAL A 158 -1.44 -9.44 -12.52
C VAL A 158 -0.88 -8.05 -12.79
N TRP A 159 -1.73 -7.08 -13.08
CA TRP A 159 -1.31 -5.70 -13.26
C TRP A 159 -1.82 -4.79 -12.14
N ARG A 160 -1.05 -3.74 -11.86
CA ARG A 160 -1.42 -2.67 -10.94
C ARG A 160 -1.22 -1.30 -11.60
N PRO A 161 -2.09 -0.31 -11.29
CA PRO A 161 -1.86 1.06 -11.72
C PRO A 161 -0.61 1.62 -11.03
N THR A 162 0.19 2.37 -11.78
CA THR A 162 1.38 3.09 -11.28
C THR A 162 1.42 4.49 -11.88
N VAL A 163 2.32 5.33 -11.35
CA VAL A 163 2.62 6.62 -11.97
C VAL A 163 3.34 6.36 -13.30
N PRO A 164 2.89 6.95 -14.42
CA PRO A 164 3.61 6.89 -15.70
C PRO A 164 5.07 7.32 -15.53
N LEU A 165 6.00 6.64 -16.22
CA LEU A 165 7.44 6.96 -16.14
C LEU A 165 7.74 8.44 -16.44
N ALA A 166 7.00 9.05 -17.37
CA ALA A 166 7.13 10.46 -17.73
C ALA A 166 6.73 11.46 -16.62
N LEU A 167 6.09 11.01 -15.54
CA LEU A 167 5.65 11.82 -14.41
C LEU A 167 6.42 11.51 -13.12
N GLN A 168 7.49 10.72 -13.19
CA GLN A 168 8.32 10.34 -12.04
C GLN A 168 9.57 11.22 -11.89
N GLU A 169 9.67 12.32 -12.65
CA GLU A 169 10.76 13.32 -12.56
C GLU A 169 10.54 14.34 -11.43
#